data_AF-A0A420NST9-F1
#
_entry.id   AF-A0A420NST9-F1
#
_cell.length_a   1.000
_cell.length_b   1.000
_cell.length_c   1.000
_cell.angle_alpha   90.00
_cell.angle_beta   90.00
_cell.angle_gamma   90.00
#
_symmetry.space_group_name_H-M   'P 1'
#
loop_
_entity.id
_entity.type
_entity.pdbx_description
1 polymer ?
#
loop_
_entity_poly.entity_id
_entity_poly.type
_entity_poly.pdbx_seq_one_letter_code
_entity_poly.pdbx_strand_id
1 'polypeptide(L)'
;MSYLEVNWASEEQLVWVRDAKIGLSDYLDRWYRCNRPVDEQRGAIVETTVSPSVAQKTPVDSMFKQWVKSRTAKTTRTGSELERYLRLEPQETEDPIEWWMAHQGQFPTASQLALDILAIPAMATDCERSFSLAKLTVTSQRLSMTTETLEKLQCLKNWVRHGAVKLGATASGGDEV
;
A
#
# COMPACT_ATOMS: atom_id res chain seq x y z
N MET A 1 -17.87 16.02 11.75
CA MET A 1 -16.89 17.10 11.50
C MET A 1 -15.53 16.45 11.33
N SER A 2 -14.89 16.61 10.17
CA SER A 2 -13.55 16.07 9.86
C SER A 2 -12.46 16.84 10.62
N TYR A 3 -11.30 16.23 10.86
CA TYR A 3 -10.14 16.91 11.49
C TYR A 3 -9.81 18.23 10.80
N LEU A 4 -9.79 18.23 9.47
CA LEU A 4 -9.47 19.42 8.67
C LEU A 4 -10.50 20.54 8.86
N GLU A 5 -11.79 20.20 8.96
CA GLU A 5 -12.86 21.20 9.16
C GLU A 5 -12.81 21.84 10.55
N VAL A 6 -12.26 21.14 11.54
CA VAL A 6 -12.14 21.63 12.92
C VAL A 6 -10.86 22.44 13.10
N ASN A 7 -9.78 22.05 12.40
CA ASN A 7 -8.45 22.59 12.63
C ASN A 7 -8.04 23.67 11.63
N TRP A 8 -8.76 23.81 10.51
CA TRP A 8 -8.51 24.85 9.52
C TRP A 8 -9.53 25.99 9.71
N ALA A 9 -9.03 27.22 9.79
CA ALA A 9 -9.82 28.39 10.19
C ALA A 9 -10.05 29.41 9.07
N SER A 10 -9.28 29.32 7.97
CA SER A 10 -9.45 30.22 6.82
C SER A 10 -10.58 29.75 5.90
N GLU A 11 -11.36 30.69 5.38
CA GLU A 11 -12.40 30.41 4.38
C GLU A 11 -11.80 29.71 3.15
N GLU A 12 -10.62 30.13 2.70
CA GLU A 12 -9.92 29.51 1.56
C GLU A 12 -9.58 28.04 1.83
N GLN A 13 -9.21 27.71 3.07
CA GLN A 13 -8.88 26.35 3.48
C GLN A 13 -10.14 25.47 3.50
N LEU A 14 -11.27 26.00 3.97
CA LEU A 14 -12.54 25.27 3.97
C LEU A 14 -13.10 25.07 2.55
N VAL A 15 -12.94 26.08 1.68
CA VAL A 15 -13.25 25.96 0.24
C VAL A 15 -12.40 24.86 -0.39
N TRP A 16 -11.09 24.84 -0.11
CA TRP A 16 -10.21 23.77 -0.58
C TRP A 16 -10.67 22.38 -0.11
N VAL A 17 -11.08 22.22 1.16
CA VAL A 17 -11.56 20.92 1.68
C VAL A 17 -12.81 20.47 0.95
N ARG A 18 -13.73 21.40 0.66
CA ARG A 18 -14.93 21.10 -0.13
C ARG A 18 -14.57 20.65 -1.54
N ASP A 19 -13.72 21.41 -2.23
CA ASP A 19 -13.30 21.13 -3.60
C ASP A 19 -12.53 19.81 -3.69
N ALA A 20 -11.65 19.53 -2.72
CA ALA A 20 -10.92 18.27 -2.63
C ALA A 20 -11.86 17.06 -2.47
N LYS A 21 -12.90 17.18 -1.64
CA LYS A 21 -13.91 16.11 -1.49
C LYS A 21 -14.69 15.87 -2.79
N ILE A 22 -15.04 16.94 -3.50
CA ILE A 22 -15.73 16.86 -4.79
C ILE A 22 -14.81 16.19 -5.82
N GLY A 23 -13.57 16.67 -5.96
CA GLY A 23 -12.60 16.12 -6.90
C GLY A 23 -12.27 14.65 -6.63
N LEU A 24 -12.14 14.25 -5.36
CA LEU A 24 -11.94 12.85 -4.99
C LEU A 24 -13.15 11.97 -5.34
N SER A 25 -14.36 12.51 -5.16
CA SER A 25 -15.60 11.80 -5.53
C SER A 25 -15.67 11.58 -7.04
N ASP A 26 -15.37 12.62 -7.84
CA ASP A 26 -15.32 12.53 -9.31
C ASP A 26 -14.25 11.54 -9.78
N TYR A 27 -13.06 11.59 -9.18
CA TYR A 27 -11.96 10.68 -9.50
C TYR A 27 -12.33 9.22 -9.24
N LEU A 28 -12.92 8.93 -8.08
CA LEU A 28 -13.39 7.58 -7.74
C LEU A 28 -14.48 7.08 -8.70
N ASP A 29 -15.43 7.94 -9.06
CA ASP A 29 -16.50 7.56 -9.97
C ASP A 29 -15.95 7.24 -11.38
N ARG A 30 -15.06 8.10 -11.87
CA ARG A 30 -14.46 8.00 -13.20
C ARG A 30 -13.52 6.80 -13.35
N TRP A 31 -12.66 6.54 -12.38
CA TRP A 31 -11.58 5.54 -12.53
C TRP A 31 -11.86 4.20 -11.86
N TYR A 32 -12.65 4.18 -10.78
CA TYR A 32 -12.85 2.96 -9.99
C TYR A 32 -14.28 2.40 -10.09
N ARG A 33 -15.32 3.23 -10.23
CA ARG A 33 -16.69 2.71 -10.48
C ARG A 33 -16.95 2.30 -11.91
N CYS A 34 -16.39 3.02 -12.87
CA CYS A 34 -16.58 2.77 -14.30
C CYS A 34 -15.77 1.55 -14.80
N ASN A 35 -14.76 1.12 -14.03
CA ASN A 35 -13.84 0.07 -14.41
C ASN A 35 -14.13 -1.27 -13.72
N ARG A 36 -15.39 -1.57 -13.39
CA ARG A 36 -15.79 -2.90 -12.87
C ARG A 36 -16.00 -3.87 -14.04
N PRO A 37 -15.03 -4.73 -14.41
CA PRO A 37 -15.36 -5.94 -15.13
C PRO A 37 -16.30 -6.78 -14.23
N VAL A 38 -17.33 -7.36 -14.84
CA VAL A 38 -18.43 -8.06 -14.16
C VAL A 38 -18.00 -9.38 -13.48
N ASP A 39 -16.74 -9.80 -13.59
CA ASP A 39 -16.28 -11.11 -13.14
C ASP A 39 -15.02 -11.01 -12.27
N GLU A 40 -15.18 -10.85 -10.95
CA GLU A 40 -14.14 -11.25 -9.97
C GLU A 40 -14.72 -11.41 -8.56
N GLN A 41 -15.78 -12.21 -8.44
CA GLN A 41 -16.04 -12.95 -7.21
C GLN A 41 -15.44 -14.35 -7.35
N ARG A 42 -14.14 -14.50 -7.08
CA ARG A 42 -13.51 -15.78 -6.67
C ARG A 42 -12.06 -15.56 -6.30
N GLY A 43 -11.71 -15.90 -5.07
CA GLY A 43 -10.31 -16.00 -4.65
C GLY A 43 -10.14 -15.92 -3.15
N ALA A 44 -10.47 -17.01 -2.47
CA ALA A 44 -10.14 -17.19 -1.06
C ALA A 44 -8.61 -17.09 -0.85
N ILE A 45 -8.24 -16.32 0.18
CA ILE A 45 -7.15 -16.53 1.15
C ILE A 45 -5.93 -17.33 0.64
N VAL A 46 -4.77 -16.66 0.58
CA VAL A 46 -3.50 -17.27 0.99
C VAL A 46 -2.76 -16.30 1.90
N GLU A 47 -2.59 -16.76 3.14
CA GLU A 47 -1.77 -16.20 4.21
C GLU A 47 -0.27 -16.22 3.85
N THR A 48 0.47 -15.34 4.53
CA THR A 48 1.94 -15.37 4.74
C THR A 48 2.77 -14.58 3.73
N THR A 49 3.34 -13.45 4.17
CA THR A 49 4.73 -13.38 4.65
C THR A 49 4.95 -12.08 5.43
N VAL A 50 5.30 -12.23 6.70
CA VAL A 50 5.69 -11.14 7.60
C VAL A 50 6.91 -10.42 7.02
N SER A 51 6.75 -9.16 6.64
CA SER A 51 7.87 -8.26 6.34
C SER A 51 8.33 -7.59 7.65
N PRO A 52 9.64 -7.45 7.89
CA PRO A 52 10.13 -6.88 9.13
C PRO A 52 9.86 -5.38 9.14
N SER A 53 8.80 -4.98 9.84
CA SER A 53 8.50 -3.59 10.16
C SER A 53 9.58 -3.04 11.09
N VAL A 54 10.30 -2.01 10.62
CA VAL A 54 11.18 -1.21 11.47
C VAL A 54 10.28 -0.31 12.31
N ALA A 55 10.06 -0.71 13.56
CA ALA A 55 9.34 0.08 14.55
C ALA A 55 10.05 1.43 14.78
N GLN A 56 9.58 2.47 14.11
CA GLN A 56 9.97 3.84 14.43
C GLN A 56 9.17 4.31 15.64
N LYS A 57 9.77 4.19 16.82
CA LYS A 57 9.31 4.87 18.04
C LYS A 57 9.61 6.36 17.89
N THR A 58 8.64 7.16 17.45
CA THR A 58 8.69 8.61 17.66
C THR A 58 8.05 8.90 19.03
N PRO A 59 8.80 9.44 20.01
CA PRO A 59 8.31 9.67 21.37
C PRO A 59 7.58 11.02 21.52
N VAL A 60 6.71 11.35 20.57
CA VAL A 60 5.80 12.49 20.70
C VAL A 60 4.44 12.01 20.20
N ASP A 61 3.47 11.88 21.11
CA ASP A 61 2.07 11.68 20.73
C ASP A 61 1.70 12.88 19.83
N SER A 62 1.66 12.66 18.52
CA SER A 62 1.30 13.68 17.53
C SER A 62 -0.09 14.22 17.90
N MET A 63 -0.32 15.53 17.77
CA MET A 63 -1.62 16.18 17.99
C MET A 63 -2.77 15.43 17.28
N PHE A 64 -2.47 14.83 16.13
CA PHE A 64 -3.39 13.95 15.42
C PHE A 64 -3.76 12.69 16.22
N LYS A 65 -2.79 11.97 16.80
CA LYS A 65 -3.04 10.78 17.64
C LYS A 65 -3.89 11.11 18.86
N GLN A 66 -3.63 12.24 19.50
CA GLN A 66 -4.42 12.70 20.64
C GLN A 66 -5.86 13.04 20.23
N TRP A 67 -6.04 13.65 19.05
CA TRP A 67 -7.35 13.91 18.47
C TRP A 67 -8.11 12.62 18.16
N VAL A 68 -7.46 11.61 17.57
CA VAL A 68 -8.07 10.29 17.29
C VAL A 68 -8.58 9.62 18.57
N LYS A 69 -7.76 9.60 19.63
CA LYS A 69 -8.12 8.99 20.92
C LYS A 69 -9.29 9.69 21.64
N SER A 70 -9.61 10.92 21.28
CA SER A 70 -10.63 11.74 21.97
C SER A 70 -12.08 11.49 21.52
N ARG A 71 -12.31 10.72 20.45
CA ARG A 71 -13.66 10.57 19.85
C ARG A 71 -14.35 9.27 20.24
N THR A 72 -15.67 9.35 20.42
CA THR A 72 -16.56 8.23 20.72
C THR A 72 -17.42 7.88 19.51
N ALA A 73 -17.55 6.59 19.20
CA ALA A 73 -18.19 6.08 17.99
C ALA A 73 -19.61 6.61 17.74
N LYS A 74 -19.83 7.17 16.55
CA LYS A 74 -21.17 7.40 15.97
C LYS A 74 -21.16 6.92 14.52
N THR A 75 -21.72 5.74 14.26
CA THR A 75 -21.89 5.23 12.90
C THR A 75 -23.26 5.63 12.34
N THR A 76 -23.29 6.17 11.12
CA THR A 76 -24.53 6.42 10.38
C THR A 76 -24.41 5.74 9.01
N ARG A 77 -25.47 5.04 8.57
CA ARG A 77 -25.46 4.20 7.35
C ARG A 77 -25.77 4.96 6.04
N THR A 78 -26.02 6.26 6.11
CA THR A 78 -26.57 7.04 4.98
C THR A 78 -25.48 7.82 4.26
N GLY A 79 -25.37 7.67 2.94
CA GLY A 79 -24.46 8.46 2.09
C GLY A 79 -23.75 7.60 1.04
N SER A 80 -22.93 8.25 0.21
CA SER A 80 -22.04 7.54 -0.71
C SER A 80 -21.00 6.71 0.07
N GLU A 81 -20.35 5.76 -0.59
CA GLU A 81 -19.29 4.96 0.03
C GLU A 81 -18.18 5.83 0.64
N LEU A 82 -17.69 6.82 -0.13
CA LEU A 82 -16.69 7.77 0.32
C LEU A 82 -17.20 8.60 1.51
N GLU A 83 -18.44 9.09 1.48
CA GLU A 83 -19.02 9.83 2.61
C GLU A 83 -19.10 8.97 3.88
N ARG A 84 -19.46 7.70 3.75
CA ARG A 84 -19.50 6.77 4.87
C ARG A 84 -18.11 6.52 5.44
N TYR A 85 -17.08 6.41 4.59
CA TYR A 85 -15.70 6.30 5.04
C TYR A 85 -15.22 7.59 5.73
N LEU A 86 -15.45 8.76 5.14
CA LEU A 86 -15.03 10.05 5.71
C LEU A 86 -15.75 10.40 7.03
N ARG A 87 -16.91 9.78 7.29
CA ARG A 87 -17.63 9.87 8.57
C ARG A 87 -17.19 8.83 9.59
N LEU A 88 -16.45 7.81 9.17
CA LEU A 88 -15.90 6.83 10.09
C LEU A 88 -14.96 7.53 11.07
N GLU A 89 -15.02 7.12 12.33
CA GLU A 89 -14.05 7.59 13.29
C GLU A 89 -12.67 7.05 12.91
N PRO A 90 -11.62 7.89 12.92
CA PRO A 90 -10.28 7.40 12.65
C PRO A 90 -9.92 6.33 13.67
N GLN A 91 -9.32 5.24 13.19
CA GLN A 91 -8.89 4.14 14.02
C GLN A 91 -7.36 4.06 13.97
N GLU A 92 -6.72 3.86 15.12
CA GLU A 92 -5.29 3.52 15.15
C GLU A 92 -5.15 2.07 14.66
N THR A 93 -4.41 1.88 13.57
CA THR A 93 -4.10 0.57 12.99
C THR A 93 -2.59 0.42 12.87
N GLU A 94 -2.08 -0.76 13.20
CA GLU A 94 -0.65 -1.08 13.04
C GLU A 94 -0.31 -1.34 11.58
N ASP A 95 -1.22 -1.99 10.85
CA ASP A 95 -1.10 -2.25 9.41
C ASP A 95 -2.33 -1.69 8.68
N PRO A 96 -2.17 -0.58 7.91
CA PRO A 96 -3.26 -0.03 7.12
C PRO A 96 -3.64 -0.90 5.92
N ILE A 97 -2.71 -1.71 5.40
CA ILE A 97 -2.97 -2.61 4.25
C ILE A 97 -3.92 -3.73 4.68
N GLU A 98 -3.62 -4.39 5.81
CA GLU A 98 -4.50 -5.43 6.36
C GLU A 98 -5.89 -4.88 6.71
N TRP A 99 -5.95 -3.67 7.26
CA TRP A 99 -7.23 -3.03 7.56
C TRP A 99 -8.06 -2.83 6.29
N TRP A 100 -7.48 -2.30 5.21
CA TRP A 100 -8.19 -2.10 3.95
C TRP A 100 -8.59 -3.42 3.29
N MET A 101 -7.76 -4.46 3.35
CA MET A 101 -8.11 -5.80 2.88
C MET A 101 -9.33 -6.37 3.64
N ALA A 102 -9.35 -6.25 4.97
CA ALA A 102 -10.49 -6.73 5.77
C ALA A 102 -11.79 -5.93 5.51
N HIS A 103 -11.68 -4.67 5.10
CA HIS A 103 -12.83 -3.78 4.89
C HIS A 103 -13.27 -3.66 3.42
N GLN A 104 -12.69 -4.42 2.49
CA GLN A 104 -13.08 -4.39 1.07
C GLN A 104 -14.58 -4.65 0.85
N GLY A 105 -15.18 -5.57 1.61
CA GLY A 105 -16.61 -5.85 1.51
C GLY A 105 -17.49 -4.66 1.94
N GLN A 106 -17.00 -3.83 2.86
CA GLN A 106 -17.70 -2.62 3.30
C GLN A 106 -17.40 -1.44 2.38
N PHE A 107 -16.19 -1.34 1.82
CA PHE A 107 -15.74 -0.22 1.02
C PHE A 107 -15.04 -0.72 -0.25
N PRO A 108 -15.77 -1.28 -1.24
CA PRO A 108 -15.16 -1.93 -2.40
C PRO A 108 -14.40 -0.97 -3.31
N THR A 109 -14.87 0.27 -3.46
CA THR A 109 -14.23 1.26 -4.36
C THR A 109 -13.12 2.01 -3.63
N ALA A 110 -13.36 2.41 -2.37
CA ALA A 110 -12.42 3.19 -1.60
C ALA A 110 -11.22 2.35 -1.15
N SER A 111 -11.41 1.05 -0.89
CA SER A 111 -10.30 0.14 -0.56
C SER A 111 -9.32 -0.04 -1.71
N GLN A 112 -9.79 -0.11 -2.96
CA GLN A 112 -8.92 -0.19 -4.13
C GLN A 112 -8.02 1.03 -4.23
N LEU A 113 -8.62 2.23 -4.19
CA LEU A 113 -7.85 3.48 -4.20
C LEU A 113 -6.85 3.56 -3.05
N ALA A 114 -7.28 3.17 -1.84
CA ALA A 114 -6.42 3.23 -0.67
C ALA A 114 -5.22 2.28 -0.80
N LEU A 115 -5.44 1.05 -1.29
CA LEU A 115 -4.37 0.09 -1.53
C LEU A 115 -3.41 0.56 -2.63
N ASP A 116 -3.92 1.17 -3.70
CA ASP A 116 -3.09 1.75 -4.76
C ASP A 116 -2.19 2.87 -4.23
N ILE A 117 -2.73 3.75 -3.38
CA ILE A 117 -1.95 4.82 -2.74
C ILE A 117 -0.92 4.23 -1.77
N LEU A 118 -1.30 3.23 -0.97
CA LEU A 118 -0.41 2.59 0.00
C LEU A 118 0.72 1.79 -0.66
N ALA A 119 0.53 1.35 -1.90
CA ALA A 119 1.57 0.67 -2.68
C ALA A 119 2.66 1.63 -3.17
N ILE A 120 2.43 2.95 -3.14
CA ILE A 120 3.44 3.95 -3.53
C ILE A 120 4.47 4.07 -2.40
N PRO A 121 5.75 3.75 -2.65
CA PRO A 121 6.78 3.87 -1.62
C PRO A 121 7.00 5.34 -1.27
N ALA A 122 7.15 5.64 0.02
CA ALA A 122 7.37 7.00 0.50
C ALA A 122 8.70 7.61 0.02
N MET A 123 9.68 6.77 -0.29
CA MET A 123 11.02 7.17 -0.73
C MET A 123 11.54 6.24 -1.83
N ALA A 124 12.43 6.75 -2.67
CA ALA A 124 13.07 5.98 -3.74
C ALA A 124 14.16 4.99 -3.25
N THR A 125 14.29 4.76 -1.94
CA THR A 125 15.38 3.96 -1.34
C THR A 125 15.43 2.53 -1.85
N ASP A 126 14.27 1.92 -2.15
CA ASP A 126 14.22 0.56 -2.71
C ASP A 126 14.74 0.51 -4.16
N CYS A 127 14.41 1.54 -4.95
CA CYS A 127 14.95 1.70 -6.30
C CYS A 127 16.46 1.93 -6.25
N GLU A 128 16.94 2.84 -5.39
CA GLU A 128 18.37 3.13 -5.21
C GLU A 128 19.17 1.90 -4.78
N ARG A 129 18.62 1.12 -3.85
CA ARG A 129 19.21 -0.15 -3.42
C ARG A 129 19.28 -1.13 -4.59
N SER A 130 18.20 -1.26 -5.36
CA SER A 130 18.15 -2.14 -6.53
C SER A 130 19.18 -1.74 -7.59
N PHE A 131 19.33 -0.45 -7.88
CA PHE A 131 20.36 0.06 -8.79
C PHE A 131 21.78 -0.15 -8.27
N SER A 132 21.99 0.00 -6.95
CA SER A 132 23.29 -0.27 -6.33
C SER A 132 23.68 -1.75 -6.46
N LEU A 133 22.72 -2.66 -6.24
CA LEU A 133 22.92 -4.11 -6.44
C LEU A 133 23.14 -4.47 -7.92
N ALA A 134 22.45 -3.79 -8.83
CA ALA A 134 22.67 -3.93 -10.27
C ALA A 134 24.10 -3.53 -10.65
N LYS A 135 24.59 -2.39 -10.13
CA LYS A 135 25.97 -1.95 -10.32
C LYS A 135 26.99 -2.98 -9.82
N LEU A 136 26.77 -3.60 -8.67
CA LEU A 136 27.63 -4.68 -8.16
C LEU A 136 27.59 -5.95 -9.03
N THR A 137 26.47 -6.20 -9.71
CA THR A 137 26.33 -7.35 -10.61
C THR A 137 27.09 -7.13 -11.92
N VAL A 138 27.18 -5.87 -12.38
CA VAL A 138 28.00 -5.44 -13.51
C VAL A 138 29.44 -5.18 -13.03
N THR A 139 30.15 -6.23 -12.63
CA THR A 139 31.61 -6.14 -12.37
C THR A 139 32.40 -6.10 -13.67
N SER A 140 33.64 -5.58 -13.64
CA SER A 140 34.53 -5.45 -14.83
C SER A 140 34.73 -6.77 -15.60
N GLN A 141 34.67 -7.94 -14.95
CA GLN A 141 34.79 -9.26 -15.60
C GLN A 141 33.47 -9.76 -16.24
N ARG A 142 32.34 -9.12 -15.97
CA ARG A 142 30.99 -9.48 -16.46
C ARG A 142 30.40 -8.44 -17.42
N LEU A 143 31.24 -7.58 -18.00
CA LEU A 143 30.83 -6.49 -18.91
C LEU A 143 30.28 -6.96 -20.26
N SER A 144 30.38 -8.27 -20.58
CA SER A 144 29.79 -8.84 -21.81
C SER A 144 28.29 -9.15 -21.69
N MET A 145 27.65 -8.84 -20.56
CA MET A 145 26.23 -9.11 -20.35
C MET A 145 25.34 -8.02 -20.94
N THR A 146 24.32 -8.39 -21.69
CA THR A 146 23.33 -7.45 -22.25
C THR A 146 22.43 -6.87 -21.15
N THR A 147 21.87 -5.68 -21.40
CA THR A 147 20.92 -5.02 -20.50
C THR A 147 19.70 -5.88 -20.19
N GLU A 148 19.18 -6.60 -21.20
CA GLU A 148 18.07 -7.54 -21.04
C GLU A 148 18.42 -8.70 -20.08
N THR A 149 19.63 -9.24 -20.17
CA THR A 149 20.09 -10.31 -19.29
C THR A 149 20.27 -9.79 -17.86
N LEU A 150 20.78 -8.56 -17.71
CA LEU A 150 20.91 -7.91 -16.41
C LEU A 150 19.54 -7.70 -15.74
N GLU A 151 18.55 -7.22 -16.49
CA GLU A 151 17.18 -7.01 -16.01
C GLU A 151 16.58 -8.32 -15.49
N LYS A 152 16.59 -9.37 -16.32
CA LYS A 152 16.10 -10.71 -15.94
C LYS A 152 16.78 -11.24 -14.68
N LEU A 153 18.10 -11.04 -14.57
CA LEU A 153 18.88 -11.45 -13.40
C LEU A 153 18.50 -10.67 -12.14
N GLN A 154 18.29 -9.35 -12.24
CA GLN A 154 17.84 -8.55 -11.09
C GLN A 154 16.42 -8.92 -10.67
N CYS A 155 15.49 -9.09 -11.62
CA CYS A 155 14.14 -9.56 -11.35
C CYS A 155 14.15 -10.92 -10.64
N LEU A 156 14.91 -11.88 -11.16
CA LEU A 156 15.03 -13.22 -10.56
C LEU A 156 15.61 -13.14 -9.14
N LYS A 157 16.69 -12.37 -8.94
CA LYS A 157 17.26 -12.14 -7.61
C LYS A 157 16.24 -11.54 -6.65
N ASN A 158 15.48 -10.55 -7.11
CA ASN A 158 14.44 -9.91 -6.31
C ASN A 158 13.33 -10.90 -5.93
N TRP A 159 12.80 -11.65 -6.90
CA TRP A 159 11.75 -12.64 -6.67
C TRP A 159 12.19 -13.76 -5.72
N VAL A 160 13.41 -14.27 -5.86
CA VAL A 160 13.96 -15.28 -4.94
C VAL A 160 14.10 -14.71 -3.53
N ARG A 161 14.58 -13.47 -3.39
CA ARG A 161 14.73 -12.79 -2.09
C ARG A 161 13.39 -12.56 -1.39
N HIS A 162 12.35 -12.25 -2.15
CA HIS A 162 10.99 -12.04 -1.65
C HIS A 162 10.14 -13.32 -1.61
N GLY A 163 10.74 -14.50 -1.87
CA GLY A 163 10.06 -15.78 -1.78
C GLY A 163 9.03 -16.06 -2.88
N ALA A 164 8.94 -15.21 -3.91
CA ALA A 164 8.07 -15.41 -5.06
C ALA A 164 8.51 -16.58 -5.97
N VAL A 165 9.80 -16.93 -5.94
CA VAL A 165 10.36 -18.08 -6.66
C VAL A 165 11.30 -18.86 -5.72
N LYS A 166 11.14 -20.19 -5.68
CA LYS A 166 12.10 -21.09 -5.03
C LYS A 166 13.04 -21.68 -6.09
N LEU A 167 14.35 -21.53 -5.88
CA LEU A 167 15.33 -22.22 -6.71
C LEU A 167 15.32 -23.71 -6.32
N GLY A 168 15.23 -24.59 -7.31
CA GLY A 168 15.27 -26.03 -7.09
C GLY A 168 16.59 -26.45 -6.44
N ALA A 169 16.53 -27.25 -5.38
CA ALA A 169 17.71 -27.89 -4.81
C ALA A 169 18.23 -28.96 -5.78
N THR A 170 19.49 -28.86 -6.20
CA THR A 170 20.14 -29.98 -6.87
C THR A 170 20.36 -31.07 -5.83
N ALA A 171 19.71 -32.22 -5.98
CA ALA A 171 20.05 -33.41 -5.22
C ALA A 171 21.52 -33.74 -5.52
N SER A 172 22.43 -33.47 -4.58
CA SER A 172 23.73 -34.11 -4.64
C SER A 172 23.47 -35.60 -4.41
N GLY A 173 23.56 -36.39 -5.48
CA GLY A 173 23.55 -37.84 -5.38
C GLY A 173 24.60 -38.27 -4.37
N GLY A 174 24.14 -38.81 -3.24
CA GLY A 174 24.96 -39.67 -2.43
C GLY A 174 25.06 -40.98 -3.17
N ASP A 175 26.14 -41.16 -3.94
CA ASP A 175 26.55 -42.49 -4.36
C ASP A 175 27.25 -43.14 -3.17
N GLU A 176 26.50 -44.05 -2.53
CA GLU A 176 27.03 -45.14 -1.73
C GLU A 176 27.95 -46.01 -2.60
N VAL A 177 29.20 -46.24 -2.15
CA VAL A 177 29.84 -47.57 -2.06
C VAL A 177 30.84 -47.54 -0.91
#